data_AF-A0A2A2V6Z5-F1
#
_entry.id   AF-A0A2A2V6Z5-F1
#
_cell.length_a   1.000
_cell.length_b   1.000
_cell.length_c   1.000
_cell.angle_alpha   90.00
_cell.angle_beta   90.00
_cell.angle_gamma   90.00
#
_symmetry.space_group_name_H-M   'P 1'
#
loop_
_entity.id
_entity.type
_entity.pdbx_description
1 polymer ?
#
loop_
_entity_poly.entity_id
_entity_poly.type
_entity_poly.pdbx_seq_one_letter_code
_entity_poly.pdbx_strand_id
1 'polypeptide(L)' 'MVQINVLEKPIERIKETCELMGIADKFDRALPELETFLEAEVARGEVRETRLTFDGLCHLRQLLATV' A
#
# COMPACT_ATOMS: atom_id res chain seq x y z
N MET A 1 14.84 -20.90 0.54
CA MET A 1 13.48 -20.59 0.04
C MET A 1 13.30 -19.10 0.19
N VAL A 2 13.14 -18.35 -0.90
CA VAL A 2 12.77 -16.93 -0.81
C VAL A 2 11.28 -16.91 -0.50
N GLN A 3 10.91 -16.54 0.73
CA GLN A 3 9.52 -16.21 1.04
C GLN A 3 9.22 -14.93 0.28
N ILE A 4 8.50 -15.04 -0.85
CA ILE A 4 8.03 -13.86 -1.57
C ILE A 4 7.02 -13.20 -0.66
N ASN A 5 7.36 -12.03 -0.12
CA ASN A 5 6.39 -11.21 0.58
C ASN A 5 5.43 -10.65 -0.47
N VAL A 6 4.18 -11.11 -0.44
CA VAL A 6 3.12 -10.69 -1.38
C VAL A 6 2.91 -9.17 -1.37
N LEU A 7 3.28 -8.50 -0.27
CA LEU A 7 3.14 -7.06 -0.10
C LEU A 7 4.35 -6.23 -0.57
N GLU A 8 5.51 -6.83 -0.78
CA GLU A 8 6.73 -6.10 -1.16
C GLU A 8 6.54 -5.29 -2.45
N LYS A 9 6.09 -5.96 -3.52
CA LYS A 9 5.84 -5.33 -4.82
C LYS A 9 4.71 -4.28 -4.79
N PRO A 10 3.54 -4.56 -4.18
CA PRO A 10 2.50 -3.55 -4.00
C PRO A 10 2.98 -2.30 -3.24
N ILE A 11 3.67 -2.47 -2.11
CA ILE A 11 4.16 -1.34 -1.30
C ILE A 11 5.18 -0.51 -2.07
N GLU A 12 6.10 -1.14 -2.80
CA GLU A 12 7.07 -0.46 -3.68
C GLU A 12 6.35 0.43 -4.71
N ARG A 13 5.36 -0.10 -5.44
CA ARG A 13 4.60 0.67 -6.44
C ARG A 13 3.79 1.82 -5.83
N ILE A 14 3.18 1.58 -4.67
CA ILE A 14 2.43 2.62 -3.96
C ILE A 14 3.38 3.75 -3.56
N LYS A 15 4.57 3.42 -3.05
CA LYS A 15 5.60 4.40 -2.69
C LYS A 15 6.05 5.21 -3.90
N GLU A 16 6.41 4.56 -5.01
CA GLU A 16 6.78 5.24 -6.27
C GLU A 16 5.69 6.23 -6.72
N THR A 17 4.42 5.82 -6.61
CA THR A 17 3.28 6.68 -6.94
C THR A 17 3.20 7.90 -6.02
N CYS A 18 3.40 7.71 -4.71
CA CYS A 18 3.40 8.79 -3.73
C CYS A 18 4.58 9.76 -3.91
N GLU A 19 5.75 9.25 -4.31
CA GLU A 19 6.93 10.05 -4.65
C GLU A 19 6.66 10.93 -5.87
N LEU A 20 6.07 10.37 -6.94
CA LEU A 20 5.68 11.13 -8.14
C LEU A 20 4.65 12.23 -7.83
N MET A 21 3.83 12.04 -6.80
CA MET A 21 2.85 13.03 -6.34
C MET A 21 3.42 14.05 -5.34
N GLY A 22 4.68 13.91 -4.93
CA GLY A 22 5.31 14.80 -3.95
C GLY A 22 4.77 14.64 -2.53
N ILE A 23 4.22 13.48 -2.18
CA ILE A 23 3.62 13.17 -0.87
C ILE A 23 4.33 12.01 -0.16
N ALA A 24 5.62 11.80 -0.44
CA ALA A 24 6.42 10.72 0.14
C ALA A 24 6.46 10.77 1.69
N ASP A 25 6.50 11.98 2.26
CA ASP A 25 6.45 12.19 3.72
C ASP A 25 5.13 11.73 4.33
N LYS A 26 4.01 11.93 3.61
CA LYS A 26 2.69 11.45 4.03
C LYS A 26 2.59 9.93 3.90
N PHE A 27 3.20 9.36 2.86
CA PHE A 27 3.30 7.91 2.71
C PHE A 27 4.06 7.27 3.87
N ASP A 28 5.24 7.78 4.23
CA ASP A 28 6.04 7.22 5.33
C ASP A 28 5.27 7.21 6.66
N ARG A 29 4.44 8.24 6.90
CA ARG A 29 3.58 8.32 8.10
C ARG A 29 2.41 7.34 8.04
N ALA A 30 1.85 7.11 6.86
CA ALA A 30 0.70 6.23 6.65
C ALA A 30 1.09 4.76 6.42
N LEU A 31 2.38 4.46 6.26
CA LEU A 31 2.89 3.12 5.94
C LEU A 31 2.40 2.04 6.92
N PRO A 32 2.45 2.22 8.26
CA PRO A 32 1.98 1.18 9.18
C PRO A 32 0.49 0.86 9.04
N GLU A 33 -0.33 1.86 8.74
CA GLU A 33 -1.77 1.70 8.54
C GLU A 33 -2.07 1.05 7.18
N LEU A 34 -1.32 1.44 6.15
CA LEU A 34 -1.36 0.80 4.83
C LEU A 34 -0.97 -0.69 4.90
N GLU A 35 0.10 -1.03 5.61
CA GLU A 35 0.53 -2.42 5.81
C GLU A 35 -0.57 -3.23 6.48
N THR A 36 -1.17 -2.71 7.56
CA THR A 36 -2.30 -3.35 8.26
C THR A 36 -3.48 -3.59 7.32
N PHE A 37 -3.82 -2.60 6.48
CA PHE A 37 -4.89 -2.73 5.48
C PHE A 37 -4.57 -3.84 4.46
N LEU A 38 -3.36 -3.84 3.90
CA LEU A 38 -2.96 -4.81 2.89
C LEU A 38 -2.84 -6.24 3.44
N GLU A 39 -2.38 -6.41 4.68
CA GLU A 39 -2.38 -7.69 5.38
C GLU A 39 -3.80 -8.24 5.54
N ALA A 40 -4.79 -7.38 5.82
CA ALA A 40 -6.18 -7.79 5.89
C ALA A 40 -6.74 -8.26 4.53
N GLU A 41 -6.36 -7.60 3.43
CA GLU A 41 -6.73 -8.03 2.07
C GLU A 41 -6.08 -9.37 1.71
N VAL A 42 -4.82 -9.58 2.08
CA VAL A 42 -4.15 -10.88 1.91
C VAL A 42 -4.81 -11.97 2.75
N ALA A 43 -5.21 -11.67 3.98
CA ALA A 43 -5.95 -12.60 4.84
C ALA A 43 -7.33 -12.96 4.25
N ARG A 44 -7.93 -12.08 3.44
CA ARG A 44 -9.16 -12.34 2.66
C ARG A 44 -8.92 -13.15 1.39
N GLY A 45 -7.66 -13.44 1.05
CA GLY A 45 -7.25 -14.24 -0.10
C GLY A 45 -6.84 -13.42 -1.33
N GLU A 46 -6.73 -12.09 -1.22
CA GLU A 46 -6.20 -11.28 -2.30
C GLU A 46 -4.68 -11.39 -2.37
N VAL A 47 -4.15 -11.77 -3.53
CA VAL A 47 -2.70 -11.94 -3.75
C VAL A 47 -2.24 -11.27 -5.04
N ARG A 48 -3.15 -10.66 -5.81
CA ARG A 48 -2.83 -10.00 -7.06
C ARG A 48 -2.21 -8.64 -6.75
N GLU A 49 -0.95 -8.51 -7.12
CA GLU A 49 -0.15 -7.29 -6.96
C GLU A 49 -0.90 -6.04 -7.43
N THR A 50 -1.52 -6.10 -8.61
CA THR A 50 -2.26 -4.96 -9.20
C THR A 50 -3.47 -4.55 -8.37
N ARG A 51 -4.16 -5.52 -7.76
CA ARG A 51 -5.33 -5.26 -6.94
C ARG A 51 -4.92 -4.66 -5.60
N LEU A 52 -3.93 -5.24 -4.94
CA LEU A 52 -3.35 -4.74 -3.69
C LEU A 52 -2.80 -3.32 -3.86
N THR A 53 -2.10 -3.04 -4.97
CA THR A 53 -1.59 -1.70 -5.29
C THR A 53 -2.75 -0.69 -5.43
N PHE A 54 -3.78 -1.04 -6.20
CA PHE A 54 -4.92 -0.15 -6.44
C PHE A 54 -5.73 0.13 -5.17
N ASP A 55 -6.05 -0.92 -4.41
CA ASP A 55 -6.82 -0.81 -3.18
C ASP A 55 -6.02 -0.04 -2.11
N GLY A 56 -4.70 -0.27 -2.02
CA GLY A 56 -3.79 0.48 -1.16
C GLY A 56 -3.70 1.97 -1.50
N LEU A 57 -3.63 2.34 -2.79
CA LEU A 57 -3.69 3.75 -3.23
C LEU A 57 -5.05 4.38 -2.89
N CYS A 58 -6.15 3.64 -3.07
CA CYS A 58 -7.49 4.12 -2.71
C CYS A 58 -7.62 4.37 -1.21
N HIS A 59 -7.08 3.46 -0.38
CA HIS A 59 -7.04 3.59 1.06
C HIS A 59 -6.20 4.80 1.50
N LEU A 60 -4.97 4.95 0.99
CA LEU A 60 -4.14 6.13 1.25
C LEU A 60 -4.84 7.43 0.89
N ARG A 61 -5.51 7.48 -0.27
CA ARG A 61 -6.26 8.68 -0.66
C ARG A 61 -7.34 9.04 0.37
N GLN A 62 -8.00 8.04 0.97
CA GLN A 62 -9.00 8.28 2.03
C GLN A 62 -8.33 8.75 3.32
N LEU A 63 -7.24 8.11 3.74
CA LEU A 63 -6.47 8.53 4.92
C LEU A 63 -6.02 10.00 4.81
N LEU A 64 -5.45 10.36 3.66
CA LEU A 64 -4.90 11.70 3.43
C LEU A 64 -5.96 12.79 3.19
N ALA A 65 -7.19 12.41 2.82
CA ALA A 65 -8.30 13.34 2.68
C ALA A 65 -8.96 13.70 4.04
N THR A 66 -8.65 12.96 5.08
CA THR A 66 -9.25 13.11 6.43
C THR A 66 -8.35 13.89 7.40
N VAL A 67 -7.21 14.40 6.91
CA VAL A 67 -6.23 15.24 7.64
C VAL A 67 -6.19 16.64 7.05
#